data_AF-A0A3P7MI53-F1
#
_entry.id   AF-A0A3P7MI53-F1
#
_cell.length_a   1.000
_cell.length_b   1.000
_cell.length_c   1.000
_cell.angle_alpha   90.00
_cell.angle_beta   90.00
_cell.angle_gamma   90.00
#
_symmetry.space_group_name_H-M   'P 1'
#
loop_
_entity.id
_entity.type
_entity.pdbx_description
1 polymer ?
#
loop_
_entity_poly.entity_id
_entity_poly.type
_entity_poly.pdbx_seq_one_letter_code
_entity_poly.pdbx_strand_id
1 'polypeptide(L)'
;MRNFADLCSVVNISVFVLAQRNFGYYIHGHSPAGKAEVNLPGIVSILSSAQCDAIPRRGISPDSDDHTYLMALPSGLYSSLERLLAPARNTAGAMNVSSGLTHETGQAVNRFLISFIS
;
A
#
# COMPACT_ATOMS: atom_id res chain seq x y z
N MET A 1 5.39 -4.77 13.48
CA MET A 1 5.04 -4.96 12.05
C MET A 1 3.62 -5.51 11.87
N ARG A 2 3.20 -6.61 12.54
CA ARG A 2 1.82 -7.14 12.44
C ARG A 2 0.72 -6.09 12.63
N ASN A 3 0.73 -5.35 13.74
CA ASN A 3 -0.30 -4.31 14.01
C ASN A 3 -0.40 -3.23 12.91
N PHE A 4 0.72 -2.89 12.25
CA PHE A 4 0.71 -1.92 11.16
C PHE A 4 0.12 -2.54 9.88
N ALA A 5 0.47 -3.79 9.58
CA ALA A 5 -0.10 -4.51 8.44
C ALA A 5 -1.59 -4.81 8.62
N ASP A 6 -2.03 -5.16 9.84
CA ASP A 6 -3.45 -5.32 10.17
C ASP A 6 -4.21 -4.00 9.96
N LEU A 7 -3.64 -2.88 10.39
CA LEU A 7 -4.22 -1.56 10.12
C LEU A 7 -4.35 -1.29 8.62
N CYS A 8 -3.29 -1.54 7.84
CA CYS A 8 -3.27 -1.40 6.38
C CYS A 8 -4.37 -2.20 5.68
N SER A 9 -4.64 -3.45 6.14
CA SER A 9 -5.74 -4.27 5.61
C SER A 9 -7.11 -3.67 5.93
N VAL A 10 -7.35 -3.29 7.19
CA VAL A 10 -8.63 -2.69 7.62
C VAL A 10 -8.95 -1.40 6.87
N VAL A 11 -7.94 -0.57 6.60
CA VAL A 11 -8.12 0.71 5.89
C VAL A 11 -7.92 0.60 4.37
N ASN A 12 -7.65 -0.60 3.84
CA ASN A 12 -7.43 -0.88 2.41
C ASN A 12 -6.35 0.00 1.77
N ILE A 13 -5.23 0.18 2.49
CA ILE A 13 -4.05 0.88 2.00
C ILE A 13 -2.92 -0.12 1.87
N SER A 14 -2.54 -0.41 0.62
CA SER A 14 -1.34 -1.17 0.34
C SER A 14 -0.09 -0.29 0.44
N VAL A 15 0.98 -0.81 1.02
CA VAL A 15 2.24 -0.07 1.22
C VAL A 15 3.37 -0.77 0.48
N PHE A 16 4.15 0.03 -0.23
CA PHE A 16 5.30 -0.42 -1.00
C PHE A 16 6.58 0.17 -0.37
N VAL A 17 7.46 -0.69 0.13
CA VAL A 17 8.70 -0.28 0.80
C VAL A 17 9.91 -0.72 -0.02
N LEU A 18 10.61 0.23 -0.61
CA LEU A 18 11.87 -0.02 -1.33
C LEU A 18 13.05 -0.04 -0.35
N ALA A 19 13.59 -1.22 -0.07
CA ALA A 19 14.82 -1.36 0.70
C ALA A 19 16.07 -1.19 -0.20
N GLN A 20 15.96 -1.63 -1.45
CA GLN A 20 16.95 -1.46 -2.51
C GLN A 20 16.22 -1.18 -3.84
N ARG A 21 16.96 -0.82 -4.89
CA ARG A 21 16.35 -0.51 -6.21
C ARG A 21 15.52 -1.65 -6.80
N ASN A 22 15.87 -2.89 -6.47
CA ASN A 22 15.27 -4.10 -7.05
C ASN A 22 14.63 -5.01 -6.00
N PHE A 23 14.56 -4.56 -4.76
CA PHE A 23 14.14 -5.40 -3.65
C PHE A 23 13.47 -4.58 -2.57
N GLY A 24 12.43 -5.15 -1.97
CA GLY A 24 11.68 -4.47 -0.95
C GLY A 24 10.67 -5.37 -0.25
N TYR A 25 9.71 -4.70 0.39
CA TYR A 25 8.61 -5.32 1.07
C TYR A 25 7.30 -4.74 0.57
N TYR A 26 6.33 -5.60 0.35
CA TYR A 26 4.97 -5.21 0.01
C TYR A 26 4.05 -5.56 1.17
N ILE A 27 3.29 -4.58 1.65
CA ILE A 27 2.23 -4.80 2.62
C ILE A 27 0.91 -4.73 1.87
N HIS A 28 0.18 -5.85 1.87
CA HIS A 28 -1.09 -5.94 1.20
C HIS A 28 -2.20 -5.34 2.08
N GLY A 29 -2.75 -4.22 1.63
CA GLY A 29 -3.89 -3.60 2.26
C GLY A 29 -5.15 -3.92 1.48
N HIS A 30 -5.78 -5.04 1.80
CA HIS A 30 -7.10 -5.40 1.30
C HIS A 30 -8.01 -5.74 2.47
N SER A 31 -9.18 -5.10 2.53
CA SER A 31 -10.18 -5.42 3.55
C SER A 31 -10.96 -6.64 3.10
N PRO A 32 -10.94 -7.75 3.86
CA PRO A 32 -11.67 -8.96 3.50
C PRO A 32 -13.19 -8.79 3.48
N ALA A 33 -13.68 -7.76 4.16
CA ALA A 33 -15.09 -7.40 4.13
C ALA A 33 -15.50 -6.72 2.82
N GLY A 34 -14.58 -6.51 1.87
CA GLY A 34 -14.80 -5.79 0.62
C GLY A 34 -15.13 -4.30 0.82
N LYS A 35 -14.95 -3.79 2.06
CA LYS A 35 -15.23 -2.42 2.46
C LYS A 35 -14.09 -1.90 3.30
N ALA A 36 -13.56 -0.75 2.90
CA ALA A 36 -12.74 0.11 3.72
C ALA A 36 -13.35 1.51 3.66
N GLU A 37 -13.05 2.37 4.63
CA GLU A 37 -13.81 3.60 4.95
C GLU A 37 -15.07 3.35 5.77
N VAL A 38 -15.00 2.42 6.71
CA VAL A 38 -16.01 2.29 7.76
C VAL A 38 -15.64 3.17 8.97
N ASN A 39 -16.65 3.71 9.64
CA ASN A 39 -16.45 4.41 10.91
C ASN A 39 -15.85 3.47 11.97
N LEU A 40 -15.38 4.01 13.09
CA LEU A 40 -14.74 3.23 14.15
C LEU A 40 -15.60 2.03 14.62
N PRO A 41 -16.94 2.15 14.79
CA PRO A 41 -17.81 0.99 15.03
C PRO A 41 -17.77 -0.08 13.93
N GLY A 42 -17.74 0.33 12.66
CA GLY A 42 -17.63 -0.60 11.54
C GLY A 42 -16.26 -1.28 11.48
N ILE A 43 -15.17 -0.59 11.84
CA ILE A 43 -13.84 -1.21 12.00
C ILE A 43 -13.91 -2.32 13.06
N VAL A 44 -14.50 -2.02 14.23
CA VAL A 44 -14.65 -3.00 15.31
C VAL A 44 -15.48 -4.21 14.85
N SER A 45 -16.56 -4.00 14.11
CA SER A 45 -17.40 -5.08 13.57
C SER A 45 -16.63 -6.02 12.62
N ILE A 46 -15.82 -5.44 11.71
CA ILE A 46 -14.97 -6.21 10.78
C ILE A 46 -13.95 -7.04 11.56
N LEU A 47 -13.28 -6.44 12.56
CA LEU A 47 -12.29 -7.13 13.39
C LEU A 47 -12.89 -8.28 14.19
N SER A 48 -14.06 -8.07 14.82
CA SER A 48 -14.77 -9.12 15.54
C SER A 48 -15.20 -10.27 14.64
N SER A 49 -15.71 -9.95 13.44
CA SER A 49 -16.14 -10.96 12.47
C SER A 49 -14.96 -11.77 11.91
N ALA A 50 -13.81 -11.12 11.70
CA ALA A 50 -12.57 -11.77 11.29
C ALA A 50 -12.01 -12.72 12.37
N GLN A 51 -12.28 -12.47 13.65
CA GLN A 51 -11.88 -13.36 14.75
C GLN A 51 -12.72 -14.64 14.81
N CYS A 52 -13.92 -14.63 14.23
CA CYS A 52 -14.83 -15.78 14.16
C CYS A 52 -14.73 -16.57 12.85
N ASP A 53 -13.69 -16.35 12.03
CA ASP A 53 -13.53 -16.92 10.68
C ASP A 53 -14.74 -16.70 9.74
N ALA A 54 -15.55 -15.67 10.01
CA ALA A 54 -16.77 -15.38 9.25
C ALA A 54 -16.53 -14.55 7.97
N ILE A 55 -15.27 -14.21 7.69
CA ILE A 55 -14.83 -13.36 6.58
C ILE A 55 -13.58 -14.01 5.94
N PRO A 56 -13.37 -13.89 4.61
CA PRO A 56 -12.15 -14.38 3.96
C PRO A 56 -10.85 -13.95 4.65
N ARG A 57 -9.77 -14.70 4.42
CA ARG A 57 -8.45 -14.37 4.97
C ARG A 57 -7.89 -13.10 4.34
N ARG A 58 -6.95 -12.47 5.05
CA ARG A 58 -6.43 -11.12 4.75
C ARG A 58 -5.20 -11.09 3.83
N GLY A 59 -4.65 -12.24 3.47
CA GLY A 59 -3.48 -12.33 2.58
C GLY A 59 -3.82 -12.16 1.11
N ILE A 60 -2.76 -12.03 0.29
CA ILE A 60 -2.84 -12.04 -1.18
C ILE A 60 -3.37 -13.40 -1.67
N SER A 61 -3.01 -14.48 -0.98
CA SER A 61 -3.56 -15.81 -1.22
C SER A 61 -4.80 -16.02 -0.34
N PRO A 62 -5.88 -16.62 -0.86
CA PRO A 62 -7.11 -16.89 -0.10
C PRO A 62 -6.88 -17.76 1.15
N ASP A 63 -5.77 -18.49 1.21
CA ASP A 63 -5.44 -19.40 2.31
C ASP A 63 -4.44 -18.81 3.33
N SER A 64 -3.90 -17.61 3.06
CA SER A 64 -2.84 -17.00 3.88
C SER A 64 -3.35 -15.85 4.74
N ASP A 65 -2.86 -15.79 5.97
CA ASP A 65 -3.01 -14.64 6.88
C ASP A 65 -1.76 -13.74 6.88
N ASP A 66 -0.83 -13.96 5.95
CA ASP A 66 0.35 -13.12 5.80
C ASP A 66 -0.03 -11.82 5.09
N HIS A 67 0.45 -10.71 5.62
CA HIS A 67 0.17 -9.37 5.09
C HIS A 67 1.42 -8.69 4.56
N THR A 68 2.59 -9.31 4.72
CA THR A 68 3.89 -8.74 4.37
C THR A 68 4.65 -9.73 3.49
N TYR A 69 5.07 -9.25 2.33
CA TYR A 69 5.64 -10.07 1.28
C TYR A 69 7.00 -9.52 0.87
N LEU A 70 7.93 -10.42 0.58
CA LEU A 70 9.17 -10.06 -0.10
C LEU A 70 8.88 -9.83 -1.59
N MET A 71 9.47 -8.79 -2.15
CA MET A 71 9.32 -8.48 -3.57
C MET A 71 10.67 -8.31 -4.24
N ALA A 72 10.84 -9.00 -5.37
CA ALA A 72 11.89 -8.74 -6.32
C ALA A 72 11.31 -7.91 -7.47
N LEU A 73 11.97 -6.81 -7.81
CA LEU A 73 11.45 -5.84 -8.76
C LEU A 73 12.23 -5.82 -10.07
N PRO A 74 11.55 -5.58 -11.20
CA PRO A 74 12.23 -5.36 -12.47
C PRO A 74 13.23 -4.20 -12.38
N SER A 75 14.39 -4.34 -13.03
CA SER A 75 15.46 -3.33 -13.04
C SER A 75 15.05 -1.96 -13.58
N GLY A 76 14.02 -1.89 -14.42
CA GLY A 76 13.48 -0.63 -14.93
C GLY A 76 12.45 0.05 -14.02
N LEU A 77 11.94 -0.63 -12.98
CA LEU A 77 10.85 -0.12 -12.15
C LEU A 77 11.30 1.10 -11.35
N TYR A 78 12.42 0.98 -10.62
CA TYR A 78 12.96 2.08 -9.83
C TYR A 78 13.25 3.32 -10.67
N SER A 79 13.87 3.14 -11.84
CA SER A 79 14.16 4.23 -12.77
C SER A 79 12.89 4.91 -13.28
N SER A 80 11.82 4.15 -13.50
CA SER A 80 10.52 4.70 -13.93
C SER A 80 9.82 5.44 -12.80
N LEU A 81 9.88 4.91 -11.57
CA LEU A 81 9.36 5.58 -10.39
C LEU A 81 10.09 6.91 -10.13
N GLU A 82 11.42 6.93 -10.20
CA GLU A 82 12.23 8.15 -10.07
C GLU A 82 11.85 9.19 -11.13
N ARG A 83 11.62 8.77 -12.38
CA ARG A 83 11.18 9.67 -13.45
C ARG A 83 9.81 10.29 -13.16
N LEU A 84 8.89 9.51 -12.60
CA LEU A 84 7.56 9.99 -12.21
C LEU A 84 7.63 10.95 -11.01
N LEU A 85 8.54 10.71 -10.06
CA LEU A 85 8.72 11.55 -8.86
C LEU A 85 9.59 12.78 -9.11
N ALA A 86 10.40 12.82 -10.16
CA ALA A 86 11.32 13.91 -10.47
C ALA A 86 10.68 15.32 -10.45
N PRO A 87 9.48 15.55 -11.02
CA PRO A 87 8.82 16.85 -10.98
C PRO A 87 8.54 17.35 -9.55
N ALA A 88 8.20 16.45 -8.63
CA ALA A 88 7.92 16.78 -7.23
C ALA A 88 9.21 16.97 -6.39
N ARG A 89 10.29 16.25 -6.72
CA ARG A 89 11.59 16.43 -6.04
C ARG A 89 12.26 17.75 -6.41
N ASN A 90 12.12 18.18 -7.67
CA ASN A 90 12.68 19.44 -8.15
C ASN A 90 12.01 20.67 -7.51
N THR A 91 10.74 20.55 -7.11
CA THR A 91 10.00 21.60 -6.38
C THR A 91 10.34 21.64 -4.89
N ALA A 92 10.72 20.51 -4.30
CA ALA A 92 11.12 20.42 -2.88
C ALA A 92 12.49 21.05 -2.57
N GLY A 93 13.34 21.29 -3.58
CA GLY A 93 14.65 21.93 -3.39
C GLY A 93 14.60 23.43 -3.08
N ALA A 94 13.43 24.08 -3.22
CA ALA A 94 13.31 25.53 -3.14
C ALA A 94 12.67 26.07 -1.83
N MET A 95 11.75 25.35 -1.16
CA MET A 95 11.13 25.82 0.09
C MET A 95 10.56 24.68 0.94
N ASN A 96 10.71 24.81 2.26
CA ASN A 96 10.02 24.17 3.39
C ASN A 96 9.28 22.83 3.20
N VAL A 97 9.62 21.91 4.09
CA VAL A 97 9.07 20.57 4.36
C VAL A 97 7.54 20.56 4.49
N SER A 98 6.81 20.59 3.36
CA SER A 98 5.39 20.18 3.24
C SER A 98 4.82 20.31 1.82
N SER A 99 5.64 20.34 0.76
CA SER A 99 5.15 20.22 -0.61
C SER A 99 4.90 18.74 -0.93
N GLY A 100 3.71 18.27 -0.57
CA GLY A 100 3.23 16.96 -0.99
C GLY A 100 3.31 16.79 -2.52
N LEU A 101 3.35 15.54 -2.98
CA LEU A 101 3.23 15.21 -4.40
C LEU A 101 2.04 15.98 -4.99
N THR A 102 2.24 16.63 -6.15
CA THR A 102 1.10 17.23 -6.85
C THR A 102 0.05 16.14 -7.10
N HIS A 103 -1.23 16.52 -7.13
CA HIS A 103 -2.31 15.57 -7.34
C HIS A 103 -2.09 14.72 -8.61
N GLU A 104 -1.62 15.34 -9.69
CA GLU A 104 -1.30 14.69 -10.96
C GLU A 104 -0.13 13.70 -10.83
N THR A 105 0.96 14.09 -10.16
CA THR A 105 2.10 13.20 -9.92
C THR A 105 1.68 12.02 -9.04
N GLY A 106 0.90 12.26 -7.99
CA GLY A 106 0.35 11.21 -7.13
C GLY A 106 -0.54 10.22 -7.89
N GLN A 107 -1.44 10.71 -8.76
CA GLN A 107 -2.26 9.86 -9.63
C GLN A 107 -1.41 9.02 -10.60
N ALA A 108 -0.39 9.61 -11.21
CA ALA A 108 0.50 8.90 -12.14
C ALA A 108 1.28 7.78 -11.44
N VAL A 109 1.80 8.05 -10.23
CA VAL A 109 2.47 7.05 -9.40
C VAL A 109 1.49 5.94 -9.00
N ASN A 110 0.28 6.27 -8.55
CA ASN A 110 -0.72 5.26 -8.20
C ASN A 110 -1.09 4.37 -9.38
N ARG A 111 -1.32 4.95 -10.56
CA ARG A 111 -1.62 4.19 -11.78
C ARG A 111 -0.47 3.24 -12.14
N PHE A 112 0.77 3.71 -12.03
CA PHE A 112 1.94 2.90 -12.26
C PHE A 112 2.02 1.73 -11.27
N LEU A 113 1.87 1.99 -9.96
CA LEU A 113 1.95 0.95 -8.92
C LEU A 113 0.83 -0.09 -9.04
N ILE A 114 -0.40 0.32 -9.38
CA ILE A 114 -1.53 -0.61 -9.57
C ILE A 114 -1.25 -1.63 -10.67
N SER A 115 -0.54 -1.25 -11.74
CA SER A 115 -0.20 -2.18 -12.83
C SER A 115 0.72 -3.33 -12.44
N PHE A 116 1.31 -3.31 -11.23
CA PHE A 116 2.15 -4.40 -10.72
C PHE A 116 1.45 -5.25 -9.66
N ILE A 117 0.27 -4.84 -9.20
CA ILE A 117 -0.46 -5.48 -8.09
C ILE A 117 -1.74 -6.17 -8.60
N SER A 118 -2.22 -5.81 -9.79
CA SER A 118 -3.44 -6.36 -10.42
C SER A 118 -3.16 -7.54 -11.32
#